data_AF-A0A971HA68-F1
#
_entry.id   AF-A0A971HA68-F1
#
_cell.length_a   1.000
_cell.length_b   1.000
_cell.length_c   1.000
_cell.angle_alpha   90.00
_cell.angle_beta   90.00
_cell.angle_gamma   90.00
#
_symmetry.space_group_name_H-M   'P 1'
#
loop_
_entity.id
_entity.type
_entity.pdbx_description
1 polymer ?
#
loop_
_entity_poly.entity_id
_entity_poly.type
_entity_poly.pdbx_seq_one_letter_code
_entity_poly.pdbx_strand_id
1 'polypeptide(L)'
;MRHTTTDRKGKRTYRTNPKNFANYPHKALYGANEKGQKILTRHIWQEHLDLAEQLRKTERGKGVCPRRKETIERLFGDAKKKRTMRYSQHRGLTRVAQWVRLKYVAMNLKIWQPELGIALAFLKFTIYLPFIYQKPQLS
;
A
#
# COMPACT_ATOMS: atom_id res chain seq x y z
N MET A 1 -27.84 -10.81 2.65
CA MET A 1 -28.39 -10.10 1.46
C MET A 1 -27.84 -10.77 0.21
N ARG A 2 -28.61 -10.87 -0.88
CA ARG A 2 -28.18 -11.54 -2.13
C ARG A 2 -27.60 -10.52 -3.10
N HIS A 3 -26.45 -10.81 -3.70
CA HIS A 3 -25.90 -10.02 -4.81
C HIS A 3 -26.81 -10.15 -6.03
N THR A 4 -27.14 -9.02 -6.66
CA THR A 4 -28.09 -8.98 -7.78
C THR A 4 -27.41 -8.61 -9.09
N THR A 5 -26.64 -7.53 -9.10
CA THR A 5 -26.03 -7.00 -10.33
C THR A 5 -24.76 -6.23 -9.98
N THR A 6 -23.81 -6.24 -10.91
CA THR A 6 -22.64 -5.37 -10.87
C THR A 6 -22.68 -4.45 -12.08
N ASP A 7 -22.70 -3.14 -11.85
CA ASP A 7 -22.69 -2.11 -12.89
C ASP A 7 -21.29 -2.00 -13.55
N ARG A 8 -21.22 -1.51 -14.79
CA ARG A 8 -19.98 -1.20 -15.53
C ARG A 8 -19.09 -0.20 -14.77
N LYS A 9 -19.68 0.64 -13.91
CA LYS A 9 -18.98 1.55 -12.99
C LYS A 9 -18.42 0.87 -11.73
N GLY A 10 -18.49 -0.46 -11.63
CA GLY A 10 -17.93 -1.21 -10.51
C GLY A 10 -18.74 -1.14 -9.22
N LYS A 11 -20.05 -0.91 -9.31
CA LYS A 11 -20.95 -0.91 -8.15
C LYS A 11 -21.71 -2.23 -8.08
N ARG A 12 -21.69 -2.88 -6.92
CA ARG A 12 -22.44 -4.10 -6.60
C ARG A 12 -23.71 -3.72 -5.83
N THR A 13 -24.85 -4.21 -6.31
CA THR A 13 -26.14 -4.02 -5.63
C THR A 13 -26.57 -5.32 -4.96
N TYR A 14 -26.90 -5.21 -3.68
CA TYR A 14 -27.38 -6.29 -2.83
C TYR A 14 -28.83 -6.02 -2.44
N ARG A 15 -29.65 -7.07 -2.46
CA ARG A 15 -31.07 -6.98 -2.10
C ARG A 15 -31.40 -7.98 -0.99
N THR A 16 -32.26 -7.58 -0.05
CA THR A 16 -32.86 -8.52 0.90
C THR A 16 -33.99 -9.31 0.24
N ASN A 17 -34.27 -10.51 0.77
CA ASN A 17 -35.44 -11.27 0.35
C ASN A 17 -36.69 -10.57 0.92
N PRO A 18 -37.65 -10.14 0.07
CA PRO A 18 -38.87 -9.48 0.52
C PRO A 18 -39.68 -10.33 1.51
N LYS A 19 -39.67 -11.66 1.36
CA LYS A 19 -40.43 -12.57 2.24
C LYS A 19 -40.04 -12.44 3.72
N ASN A 20 -38.77 -12.19 4.00
CA ASN A 20 -38.27 -12.08 5.36
C ASN A 20 -38.60 -10.73 6.00
N PHE A 21 -38.88 -9.71 5.19
CA PHE A 21 -39.13 -8.33 5.66
C PHE A 21 -40.56 -7.85 5.42
N ALA A 22 -41.41 -8.61 4.73
CA ALA A 22 -42.76 -8.22 4.35
C ALA A 22 -43.73 -8.01 5.53
N ASN A 23 -43.44 -8.53 6.73
CA ASN A 23 -44.31 -8.37 7.91
C ASN A 23 -43.64 -7.59 9.06
N TYR A 24 -42.47 -6.99 8.82
CA TYR A 24 -41.75 -6.29 9.89
C TYR A 24 -42.46 -4.97 10.28
N PRO A 25 -42.72 -4.69 11.57
CA PRO A 25 -43.48 -3.50 11.99
C PRO A 25 -42.78 -2.16 11.65
N HIS A 26 -41.46 -2.17 11.55
CA HIS A 26 -40.63 -0.97 11.44
C HIS A 26 -39.84 -0.87 10.12
N LYS A 27 -40.33 -1.43 9.01
CA LYS A 27 -39.59 -1.48 7.72
C LYS A 27 -39.06 -0.13 7.23
N ALA A 28 -39.83 0.94 7.41
CA ALA A 28 -39.45 2.29 7.00
C ALA A 28 -38.21 2.80 7.76
N LEU A 29 -38.12 2.52 9.07
CA LEU A 29 -36.96 2.88 9.90
C LEU A 29 -35.68 2.15 9.48
N TYR A 30 -35.80 0.95 8.89
CA TYR A 30 -34.67 0.15 8.42
C TYR A 30 -34.19 0.49 7.00
N GLY A 31 -34.81 1.49 6.34
CA GLY A 31 -34.48 1.92 4.98
C GLY A 31 -34.94 0.92 3.91
N ALA A 32 -36.06 0.22 4.14
CA ALA A 32 -36.68 -0.63 3.14
C ALA A 32 -37.53 0.21 2.17
N ASN A 33 -37.57 -0.19 0.90
CA ASN A 33 -38.45 0.40 -0.10
C ASN A 33 -39.92 0.02 0.13
N GLU A 34 -40.82 0.57 -0.69
CA GLU A 34 -42.26 0.27 -0.67
C GLU A 34 -42.58 -1.23 -0.83
N LYS A 35 -41.70 -1.97 -1.51
CA LYS A 35 -41.80 -3.44 -1.69
C LYS A 35 -41.24 -4.23 -0.49
N GLY A 36 -40.87 -3.56 0.61
CA GLY A 36 -40.28 -4.19 1.79
C GLY A 36 -38.86 -4.71 1.59
N GLN A 37 -38.14 -4.24 0.56
CA GLN A 37 -36.79 -4.65 0.23
C GLN A 37 -35.77 -3.57 0.59
N LYS A 38 -34.69 -3.96 1.25
CA LYS A 38 -33.53 -3.10 1.46
C LYS A 38 -32.55 -3.29 0.33
N ILE A 39 -32.20 -2.19 -0.33
CA ILE A 39 -31.23 -2.16 -1.42
C ILE A 39 -29.95 -1.51 -0.89
N LEU A 40 -28.84 -2.24 -0.93
CA LEU A 40 -27.52 -1.73 -0.59
C LEU A 40 -26.67 -1.70 -1.84
N THR A 41 -26.11 -0.54 -2.17
CA THR A 41 -25.17 -0.40 -3.28
C THR A 41 -23.79 -0.07 -2.73
N ARG A 42 -22.78 -0.89 -3.04
CA ARG A 42 -21.38 -0.70 -2.62
C ARG A 42 -20.44 -0.79 -3.80
N HIS A 43 -19.33 -0.05 -3.76
CA HIS A 43 -18.26 -0.21 -4.73
C HIS A 43 -17.56 -1.57 -4.53
N ILE A 44 -17.03 -2.19 -5.59
CA ILE A 44 -16.29 -3.47 -5.50
C ILE A 44 -15.16 -3.40 -4.48
N TRP A 45 -14.43 -2.29 -4.44
CA TRP A 45 -13.33 -2.06 -3.49
C TRP A 45 -13.76 -1.64 -2.09
N GLN A 46 -15.06 -1.39 -1.85
CA GLN A 46 -15.49 -0.82 -0.57
C GLN A 46 -15.15 -1.73 0.60
N GLU A 47 -15.34 -3.05 0.46
CA GLU A 47 -15.02 -4.02 1.50
C GLU A 47 -13.52 -3.99 1.87
N HIS A 48 -12.64 -3.85 0.88
CA HIS A 48 -11.21 -3.74 1.10
C HIS A 48 -10.81 -2.40 1.76
N LEU A 49 -11.49 -1.30 1.41
CA LEU A 49 -11.29 0.00 2.05
C LEU A 49 -11.75 -0.03 3.51
N ASP A 50 -12.90 -0.64 3.78
CA ASP A 50 -13.44 -0.82 5.13
C ASP A 50 -12.45 -1.64 5.99
N LEU A 51 -11.89 -2.72 5.45
CA LEU A 51 -10.85 -3.53 6.12
C LEU A 51 -9.58 -2.72 6.40
N ALA A 52 -9.10 -1.94 5.43
CA ALA A 52 -7.94 -1.07 5.62
C ALA A 52 -8.18 -0.02 6.72
N GLU A 53 -9.41 0.51 6.82
CA GLU A 53 -9.77 1.46 7.86
C GLU A 53 -9.87 0.80 9.24
N GLN A 54 -10.42 -0.41 9.33
CA GLN A 54 -10.41 -1.21 10.56
C GLN A 54 -8.97 -1.45 11.03
N LEU A 55 -8.08 -1.87 10.13
CA LEU A 55 -6.65 -2.03 10.43
C LEU A 55 -6.00 -0.73 10.90
N ARG A 56 -6.36 0.42 10.32
CA ARG A 56 -5.86 1.73 10.77
C ARG A 56 -6.26 2.05 12.21
N LYS A 57 -7.44 1.60 12.65
CA LYS A 57 -7.99 1.84 13.99
C LYS A 57 -7.40 0.92 15.06
N THR A 58 -6.79 -0.20 14.66
CA THR A 58 -6.06 -1.08 15.59
C THR A 58 -4.90 -0.36 16.26
N GLU A 59 -4.46 -0.83 17.42
CA GLU A 59 -3.34 -0.26 18.17
C GLU A 59 -2.04 -0.25 17.35
N ARG A 60 -1.75 -1.35 16.65
CA ARG A 60 -0.63 -1.42 15.69
C ARG A 60 -0.78 -0.39 14.58
N GLY A 61 -1.98 -0.23 14.02
CA GLY A 61 -2.27 0.77 12.98
C GLY A 61 -2.04 2.20 13.47
N LYS A 62 -2.46 2.52 14.69
CA LYS A 62 -2.25 3.83 15.33
C LYS A 62 -0.76 4.15 15.53
N GLY A 63 0.10 3.16 15.77
CA GLY A 63 1.55 3.37 15.85
C GLY A 63 2.23 3.51 14.48
N VAL A 64 1.82 2.72 13.48
CA VAL A 64 2.48 2.67 12.17
C VAL A 64 2.03 3.82 11.24
N CYS A 65 0.76 4.20 11.26
CA CYS A 65 0.22 5.20 10.33
C CYS A 65 0.85 6.59 10.48
N PRO A 66 1.07 7.14 11.70
CA PRO A 66 1.79 8.41 11.87
C PRO A 66 3.21 8.34 11.32
N ARG A 67 3.96 7.28 11.65
CA ARG A 67 5.33 7.07 11.16
C ARG A 67 5.38 6.98 9.63
N ARG A 68 4.41 6.31 9.01
CA ARG A 68 4.29 6.27 7.54
C ARG A 68 4.08 7.66 6.96
N LYS A 69 3.18 8.48 7.53
CA LYS A 69 2.95 9.86 7.06
C LYS A 69 4.25 10.66 7.09
N GLU A 70 4.94 10.66 8.22
CA GLU A 70 6.20 11.37 8.39
C GLU A 70 7.28 10.86 7.42
N THR A 71 7.42 9.54 7.27
CA THR A 71 8.41 8.95 6.34
C THR A 71 8.10 9.32 4.89
N ILE A 72 6.82 9.29 4.51
CA ILE A 72 6.36 9.67 3.18
C ILE A 72 6.65 11.16 2.92
N GLU A 73 6.32 12.05 3.87
CA GLU A 73 6.59 13.48 3.77
C GLU A 73 8.09 13.79 3.66
N ARG A 74 8.92 13.14 4.48
CA ARG A 74 10.39 13.24 4.40
C ARG A 74 10.90 12.75 3.04
N LEU A 75 10.39 11.62 2.56
CA LEU A 75 10.74 11.06 1.25
C LEU A 75 10.32 11.99 0.10
N PHE A 76 9.17 12.66 0.18
CA PHE A 76 8.78 13.70 -0.77
C PHE A 76 9.68 14.94 -0.68
N GLY A 77 10.08 15.36 0.52
CA GLY A 77 11.03 16.45 0.72
C GLY A 77 12.39 16.15 0.10
N ASP A 78 12.93 14.96 0.36
CA ASP A 78 14.19 14.47 -0.20
C ASP A 78 14.13 14.31 -1.72
N ALA A 79 13.01 13.78 -2.23
CA ALA A 79 12.75 13.72 -3.65
C ALA A 79 12.89 15.10 -4.32
N LYS A 80 12.23 16.12 -3.76
CA LYS A 80 12.26 17.49 -4.30
C LYS A 80 13.66 18.13 -4.18
N LYS A 81 14.28 18.03 -3.00
CA LYS A 81 15.56 18.72 -2.70
C LYS A 81 16.77 17.98 -3.26
N LYS A 82 16.94 16.69 -2.97
CA LYS A 82 18.15 15.91 -3.28
C LYS A 82 18.11 15.24 -4.64
N ARG A 83 16.91 14.99 -5.19
CA ARG A 83 16.74 14.30 -6.48
C ARG A 83 16.17 15.20 -7.57
N THR A 84 16.31 16.52 -7.42
CA THR A 84 15.93 17.52 -8.43
C THR A 84 14.50 17.36 -8.97
N MET A 85 13.56 16.92 -8.14
CA MET A 85 12.15 16.79 -8.52
C MET A 85 11.30 18.03 -8.25
N ARG A 86 11.93 19.19 -7.95
CA ARG A 86 11.21 20.47 -7.86
C ARG A 86 10.71 20.94 -9.23
N TYR A 87 11.45 20.64 -10.30
CA TYR A 87 11.10 20.98 -11.68
C TYR A 87 11.27 19.74 -12.56
N SER A 88 10.37 19.55 -13.53
CA SER A 88 10.47 18.48 -14.52
C SER A 88 11.14 18.99 -15.79
N GLN A 89 12.16 18.29 -16.26
CA GLN A 89 12.79 18.55 -17.57
C GLN A 89 12.02 17.90 -18.73
N HIS A 90 11.07 17.01 -18.43
CA HIS A 90 10.24 16.33 -19.41
C HIS A 90 8.94 17.11 -19.69
N ARG A 91 8.47 17.06 -20.94
CA ARG A 91 7.17 17.58 -21.38
C ARG A 91 6.17 16.43 -21.53
N GLY A 92 4.91 16.67 -21.15
CA GLY A 92 3.82 15.70 -21.24
C GLY A 92 3.68 14.80 -20.00
N LEU A 93 2.42 14.54 -19.60
CA LEU A 93 2.09 13.83 -18.36
C LEU A 93 2.68 12.41 -18.31
N THR A 94 2.63 11.68 -19.42
CA THR A 94 3.12 10.29 -19.49
C THR A 94 4.60 10.19 -19.18
N ARG A 95 5.43 11.05 -19.79
CA ARG A 95 6.89 11.03 -19.61
C ARG A 95 7.29 11.50 -18.22
N VAL A 96 6.61 12.52 -17.68
CA VAL A 96 6.81 12.96 -16.29
C VAL A 96 6.45 11.84 -15.31
N ALA A 97 5.33 11.14 -15.51
CA ALA A 97 4.93 10.03 -14.64
C ALA A 97 5.94 8.88 -14.66
N GLN A 98 6.44 8.48 -15.83
CA GLN A 98 7.49 7.45 -15.95
C GLN A 98 8.78 7.86 -15.25
N TRP A 99 9.24 9.10 -15.44
CA TRP A 99 10.42 9.63 -14.78
C TRP A 99 10.30 9.67 -13.26
N VAL A 100 9.16 10.12 -12.73
CA VAL A 100 8.88 10.12 -11.29
C VAL A 100 8.90 8.69 -10.73
N ARG A 101 8.25 7.74 -11.41
CA ARG A 101 8.24 6.33 -11.00
C ARG A 101 9.66 5.76 -10.93
N LEU A 102 10.47 5.98 -11.97
CA LEU A 102 11.84 5.50 -12.01
C LEU A 102 12.68 6.06 -10.86
N LYS A 103 12.52 7.35 -10.53
CA LYS A 103 13.21 7.96 -9.39
C LYS A 103 12.80 7.36 -8.06
N TYR A 104 11.51 7.13 -7.82
CA TYR A 104 11.06 6.49 -6.59
C TYR A 104 11.50 5.03 -6.48
N VAL A 105 11.51 4.28 -7.59
CA VAL A 105 12.07 2.93 -7.62
C VAL A 105 13.54 2.96 -7.21
N ALA A 106 14.35 3.85 -7.79
CA ALA A 106 15.77 3.99 -7.42
C ALA A 106 15.97 4.43 -5.95
N MET A 107 15.13 5.33 -5.44
CA MET A 107 15.16 5.73 -4.03
C MET A 107 14.82 4.58 -3.09
N ASN A 108 13.86 3.72 -3.47
CA ASN A 108 13.47 2.56 -2.68
C ASN A 108 14.51 1.43 -2.76
N LEU A 109 15.18 1.23 -3.90
CA LEU A 109 16.26 0.24 -4.04
C LEU A 109 17.45 0.53 -3.13
N LYS A 110 17.78 1.80 -2.88
CA LYS A 110 18.84 2.21 -1.95
C LYS A 110 18.58 1.74 -0.50
N ILE A 111 17.31 1.57 -0.11
CA ILE A 111 16.94 1.05 1.22
C ILE A 111 17.40 -0.41 1.39
N TRP A 112 17.48 -1.18 0.30
CA TRP A 112 17.89 -2.60 0.28
C TRP A 112 19.39 -2.82 0.04
N GLN A 113 20.14 -1.77 -0.31
CA GLN A 113 21.61 -1.86 -0.48
C GLN A 113 22.45 -2.17 0.78
N PRO A 114 22.09 -1.80 2.02
CA PRO A 114 22.97 -2.07 3.17
C PRO A 114 23.20 -3.56 3.42
N GLU A 115 22.25 -4.43 3.10
CA GLU A 115 22.41 -5.89 3.26
C GLU A 115 23.43 -6.48 2.28
N LEU A 116 23.46 -5.98 1.04
CA LEU A 116 24.45 -6.37 0.03
C LEU A 116 25.87 -5.93 0.39
N GLY A 117 26.01 -4.74 1.00
CA GLY A 117 27.30 -4.21 1.44
C GLY A 117 27.91 -5.02 2.59
N ILE A 118 27.08 -5.43 3.56
CA ILE A 118 27.51 -6.28 4.68
C ILE A 118 27.89 -7.68 4.17
N ALA A 119 27.07 -8.29 3.30
CA ALA A 119 27.36 -9.60 2.72
C ALA A 119 28.66 -9.60 1.89
N LEU A 120 28.92 -8.56 1.10
CA LEU A 120 30.17 -8.39 0.36
C LEU A 120 31.38 -8.15 1.26
N ALA A 121 31.21 -7.42 2.37
CA ALA A 121 32.26 -7.23 3.37
C ALA A 121 32.61 -8.54 4.08
N PHE A 122 31.61 -9.36 4.43
CA PHE A 122 31.80 -10.70 4.98
C PHE A 122 32.51 -11.65 4.00
N LEU A 123 32.13 -11.65 2.72
CA LEU A 123 32.78 -12.44 1.68
C LEU A 123 34.24 -12.02 1.47
N LYS A 124 34.54 -10.71 1.51
CA LYS A 124 35.92 -10.23 1.49
C LYS A 124 36.68 -10.65 2.74
N PHE A 125 36.06 -10.60 3.91
CA PHE A 125 36.72 -11.02 5.16
C PHE A 125 37.08 -12.50 5.13
N THR A 126 36.18 -13.39 4.70
CA THR A 126 36.44 -14.84 4.66
C THR A 126 37.43 -15.26 3.57
N ILE A 127 37.42 -14.62 2.40
CA ILE A 127 38.35 -14.95 1.31
C ILE A 127 39.76 -14.41 1.58
N TYR A 128 39.90 -13.22 2.18
CA TYR A 128 41.20 -12.58 2.38
C TYR A 128 41.86 -12.88 3.75
N LEU A 129 41.14 -13.38 4.76
CA LEU A 129 41.74 -13.78 6.04
C LEU A 129 42.84 -14.85 5.94
N PRO A 130 42.66 -15.95 5.17
CA PRO A 130 43.68 -17.01 5.12
C PRO A 130 44.98 -16.53 4.46
N PHE A 131 44.95 -15.45 3.67
CA PHE A 131 46.14 -14.90 3.02
C PHE A 131 47.04 -14.09 3.97
N ILE A 132 46.49 -13.57 5.08
CA ILE A 132 47.26 -12.76 6.05
C ILE A 132 47.93 -13.65 7.11
N TYR A 133 47.38 -14.83 7.41
CA TYR A 133 47.89 -15.72 8.47
C TYR A 133 48.96 -16.73 8.02
N GLN A 134 49.38 -16.70 6.75
CA GLN A 134 50.37 -17.62 6.21
C GLN A 134 51.76 -16.94 6.14
N LYS A 135 52.30 -16.50 7.28
CA LYS A 135 53.74 -16.19 7.40
C LYS A 135 54.48 -17.45 7.86
N PRO A 136 55.51 -17.91 7.13
CA PRO A 136 56.27 -19.11 7.50
C PRO A 136 57.12 -18.83 8.76
N GLN A 137 57.14 -19.81 9.67
CA GLN A 137 58.10 -19.89 10.78
C GLN A 137 59.49 -20.08 10.15
N LEU A 138 60.37 -19.08 10.29
CA LEU A 138 61.78 -19.24 9.91
C LEU A 138 62.47 -20.17 10.93
N SER A 139 63.08 -21.24 10.43
CA SER A 139 64.10 -22.04 11.13
C SER A 139 65.46 -21.35 11.08
#